data_AF-A0A8H4XTZ6-F1
#
_entry.id   AF-A0A8H4XTZ6-F1
#
_cell.length_a   1.000
_cell.length_b   1.000
_cell.length_c   1.000
_cell.angle_alpha   90.00
_cell.angle_beta   90.00
_cell.angle_gamma   90.00
#
_symmetry.space_group_name_H-M   'P 1'
#
loop_
_entity.id
_entity.type
_entity.pdbx_description
1 polymer ?
#
loop_
_entity_poly.entity_id
_entity_poly.type
_entity_poly.pdbx_seq_one_letter_code
_entity_poly.pdbx_strand_id
1 'polypeptide(L)'
;MRRLSAPQQARRHVEVMITLTAHVRELTLDSWRSDGIREMDEKFLKWLEPEDEFILTLAAAAAATVVILGAIRHAAGNDWKVLVVDEKSKKLLDNTVKEDDILNNNVTNVEQIEHRRPPNHDMDALYFLSPQPHIIDCLMADLERVRYRKFFVVWTAILEPQQRARLDRSQMVRDMIVSMHTLNVDFYPRESRVATFRDPYSFPILFHPACNNLVREHLGDLARKV
;
A
#
# COMPACT_ATOMS: atom_id res chain seq x y z
N MET A 1 41.30 -1.50 -12.94
CA MET A 1 39.88 -1.76 -13.25
C MET A 1 39.54 -1.14 -14.59
N ARG A 2 39.14 -1.94 -15.60
CA ARG A 2 38.74 -1.42 -16.92
C ARG A 2 37.32 -0.85 -16.82
N ARG A 3 37.13 0.42 -17.13
CA ARG A 3 35.79 1.03 -17.23
C ARG A 3 35.04 0.32 -18.36
N LEU A 4 33.82 -0.14 -18.08
CA LEU A 4 32.95 -0.78 -19.07
C LEU A 4 32.47 0.26 -20.08
N SER A 5 32.24 -0.15 -21.33
CA SER A 5 31.69 0.74 -22.35
C SER A 5 30.22 1.06 -22.06
N ALA A 6 29.75 2.27 -22.42
CA ALA A 6 28.36 2.72 -22.23
C ALA A 6 27.26 1.68 -22.60
N PRO A 7 27.37 0.91 -23.71
CA PRO A 7 26.38 -0.13 -24.02
C PRO A 7 26.47 -1.37 -23.11
N GLN A 8 27.65 -1.69 -22.55
CA GLN A 8 27.81 -2.77 -21.56
C GLN A 8 27.30 -2.35 -20.19
N GLN A 9 27.41 -1.06 -19.86
CA GLN A 9 26.86 -0.48 -18.64
C GLN A 9 25.33 -0.51 -18.70
N ALA A 10 24.72 -0.06 -19.80
CA ALA A 10 23.27 -0.15 -20.03
C ALA A 10 22.72 -1.59 -19.92
N ARG A 11 23.42 -2.58 -20.47
CA ARG A 11 23.03 -4.00 -20.33
C ARG A 11 23.08 -4.48 -18.88
N ARG A 12 24.12 -4.11 -18.12
CA ARG A 12 24.19 -4.38 -16.68
C ARG A 12 23.05 -3.72 -15.91
N HIS A 13 22.69 -2.48 -16.22
CA HIS A 13 21.56 -1.81 -15.58
C HIS A 13 20.24 -2.54 -15.81
N VAL A 14 19.98 -3.00 -17.04
CA VAL A 14 18.77 -3.77 -17.37
C VAL A 14 18.77 -5.13 -16.65
N GLU A 15 19.92 -5.79 -16.57
CA GLU A 15 20.07 -7.09 -15.90
C GLU A 15 19.90 -6.97 -14.37
N VAL A 16 20.43 -5.90 -13.77
CA VAL A 16 20.23 -5.56 -12.35
C VAL A 16 18.76 -5.20 -12.06
N MET A 17 18.11 -4.42 -12.91
CA MET A 17 16.67 -4.12 -12.86
C MET A 17 15.80 -5.38 -12.91
N ILE A 18 16.09 -6.30 -13.84
CA ILE A 18 15.37 -7.58 -13.97
C ILE A 18 15.57 -8.43 -12.71
N THR A 19 16.79 -8.47 -12.17
CA THR A 19 17.13 -9.24 -10.97
C THR A 19 16.50 -8.64 -9.70
N LEU A 20 16.47 -7.31 -9.57
CA LEU A 20 15.76 -6.57 -8.52
C LEU A 20 14.26 -6.87 -8.55
N THR A 21 13.65 -6.80 -9.73
CA THR A 21 12.21 -7.07 -9.90
C THR A 21 11.89 -8.53 -9.60
N ALA A 22 12.78 -9.47 -9.98
CA ALA A 22 12.63 -10.89 -9.69
C ALA A 22 12.79 -11.21 -8.19
N HIS A 23 13.78 -10.63 -7.52
CA HIS A 23 14.05 -10.91 -6.11
C HIS A 23 13.01 -10.28 -5.18
N VAL A 24 12.53 -9.06 -5.47
CA VAL A 24 11.42 -8.45 -4.73
C VAL A 24 10.12 -9.24 -4.94
N ARG A 25 9.91 -9.81 -6.14
CA ARG A 25 8.77 -10.70 -6.45
C ARG A 25 8.85 -12.04 -5.71
N GLU A 26 10.05 -12.55 -5.46
CA GLU A 26 10.29 -13.78 -4.70
C GLU A 26 10.09 -13.54 -3.18
N LEU A 27 10.58 -12.42 -2.65
CA LEU A 27 10.39 -12.02 -1.25
C LEU A 27 8.94 -11.66 -0.91
N THR A 28 8.19 -11.06 -1.84
CA THR A 28 6.74 -10.86 -1.66
C THR A 28 6.01 -12.20 -1.60
N LEU A 29 6.37 -13.18 -2.44
CA LEU A 29 5.73 -14.51 -2.42
C LEU A 29 5.94 -15.27 -1.09
N ASP A 30 7.12 -15.17 -0.47
CA ASP A 30 7.41 -15.82 0.81
C ASP A 30 6.85 -15.04 2.03
N SER A 31 6.74 -13.71 1.95
CA SER A 31 6.18 -12.86 3.01
C SER A 31 4.67 -13.09 3.26
N TRP A 32 3.90 -13.53 2.25
CA TRP A 32 2.49 -13.88 2.42
C TRP A 32 2.25 -15.25 3.08
N ARG A 33 3.29 -16.08 3.27
CA ARG A 33 3.20 -17.38 3.96
C ARG A 33 3.51 -17.32 5.46
N SER A 34 4.16 -16.26 5.92
CA SER A 34 4.61 -16.13 7.30
C SER A 34 4.64 -14.67 7.70
N ASP A 35 3.82 -14.30 8.69
CA ASP A 35 3.84 -13.01 9.39
C ASP A 35 5.28 -12.49 9.55
N GLY A 36 5.64 -11.41 8.83
CA GLY A 36 7.04 -10.97 8.83
C GLY A 36 7.40 -9.82 7.90
N ILE A 37 6.74 -8.67 7.96
CA ILE A 37 7.24 -7.42 7.35
C ILE A 37 8.30 -6.77 8.27
N ARG A 38 9.37 -7.50 8.63
CA ARG A 38 10.44 -6.94 9.52
C ARG A 38 11.88 -7.24 9.13
N GLU A 39 12.15 -7.92 8.04
CA GLU A 39 13.52 -8.10 7.53
C GLU A 39 13.60 -7.75 6.05
N MET A 40 13.47 -6.46 5.76
CA MET A 40 14.03 -5.93 4.51
C MET A 40 15.54 -5.91 4.70
N ASP A 41 16.18 -6.97 4.21
CA ASP A 41 17.52 -7.44 4.55
C ASP A 41 18.61 -6.35 4.40
N GLU A 42 19.39 -6.09 5.46
CA GLU A 42 20.54 -5.15 5.46
C GLU A 42 21.58 -5.47 4.36
N LYS A 43 21.58 -6.71 3.87
CA LYS A 43 22.43 -7.17 2.75
C LYS A 43 21.97 -6.62 1.40
N PHE A 44 20.67 -6.34 1.23
CA PHE A 44 20.10 -5.81 -0.01
C PHE A 44 20.43 -4.33 -0.21
N LEU A 45 20.37 -3.54 0.87
CA LEU A 45 20.84 -2.14 0.88
C LEU A 45 22.36 -2.01 0.61
N LYS A 46 23.15 -3.05 0.92
CA LYS A 46 24.59 -3.10 0.60
C LYS A 46 24.90 -3.48 -0.86
N TRP A 47 23.93 -4.03 -1.60
CA TRP A 47 24.09 -4.45 -3.01
C TRP A 47 23.79 -3.34 -4.02
N LEU A 48 23.07 -2.30 -3.60
CA LEU A 48 22.90 -1.06 -4.36
C LEU A 48 24.13 -0.17 -4.13
N GLU A 49 25.15 -0.32 -4.97
CA GLU A 49 26.27 0.63 -4.95
C GLU A 49 25.77 2.07 -5.23
N PRO A 50 26.39 3.10 -4.61
CA PRO A 50 25.80 4.43 -4.51
C PRO A 50 25.80 5.27 -5.81
N GLU A 51 26.40 4.77 -6.89
CA GLU A 51 26.81 5.61 -8.02
C GLU A 51 25.72 5.85 -9.09
N ASP A 52 24.60 5.12 -9.05
CA ASP A 52 23.57 5.21 -10.08
C ASP A 52 22.25 5.81 -9.57
N GLU A 53 22.19 7.15 -9.61
CA GLU A 53 21.07 7.97 -9.17
C GLU A 53 19.72 7.60 -9.83
N PHE A 54 19.76 7.04 -11.05
CA PHE A 54 18.57 6.63 -11.82
C PHE A 54 17.98 5.28 -11.40
N ILE A 55 18.81 4.34 -10.90
CA ILE A 55 18.35 3.00 -10.48
C ILE A 55 17.61 3.07 -9.14
N LEU A 56 18.05 3.94 -8.24
CA LEU A 56 17.38 4.17 -6.97
C LEU A 56 16.02 4.85 -7.15
N THR A 57 15.82 5.65 -8.22
CA THR A 57 14.52 6.21 -8.62
C THR A 57 13.48 5.17 -8.93
N LEU A 58 13.88 4.20 -9.74
CA LEU A 58 13.03 3.07 -10.05
C LEU A 58 12.79 2.21 -8.81
N ALA A 59 13.78 2.02 -7.93
CA ALA A 59 13.68 1.08 -6.82
C ALA A 59 12.60 1.44 -5.78
N ALA A 60 12.50 2.69 -5.30
CA ALA A 60 11.53 3.06 -4.25
C ALA A 60 10.08 3.11 -4.78
N ALA A 61 9.89 3.70 -5.95
CA ALA A 61 8.60 3.70 -6.63
C ALA A 61 8.19 2.26 -7.00
N ALA A 62 9.11 1.48 -7.59
CA ALA A 62 8.85 0.07 -7.90
C ALA A 62 8.60 -0.77 -6.65
N ALA A 63 9.24 -0.49 -5.52
CA ALA A 63 8.97 -1.20 -4.27
C ALA A 63 7.52 -0.97 -3.83
N ALA A 64 7.04 0.28 -3.79
CA ALA A 64 5.65 0.57 -3.48
C ALA A 64 4.68 -0.07 -4.49
N THR A 65 4.97 0.05 -5.79
CA THR A 65 4.21 -0.59 -6.87
C THR A 65 4.12 -2.11 -6.69
N VAL A 66 5.25 -2.77 -6.41
CA VAL A 66 5.33 -4.23 -6.28
C VAL A 66 4.60 -4.70 -5.01
N VAL A 67 4.74 -3.99 -3.90
CA VAL A 67 4.04 -4.30 -2.65
C VAL A 67 2.52 -4.17 -2.85
N ILE A 68 2.05 -3.09 -3.47
CA ILE A 68 0.63 -2.85 -3.71
C ILE A 68 0.04 -3.86 -4.70
N LEU A 69 0.70 -4.09 -5.86
CA LEU A 69 0.26 -5.09 -6.82
C LEU A 69 0.31 -6.51 -6.24
N GLY A 70 1.32 -6.81 -5.43
CA GLY A 70 1.43 -8.07 -4.69
C GLY A 70 0.22 -8.24 -3.76
N ALA A 71 -0.15 -7.20 -3.01
CA ALA A 71 -1.33 -7.23 -2.17
C ALA A 71 -2.62 -7.44 -2.97
N ILE A 72 -2.80 -6.75 -4.10
CA ILE A 72 -3.98 -6.92 -4.97
C ILE A 72 -4.07 -8.35 -5.51
N ARG A 73 -2.93 -8.92 -5.91
CA ARG A 73 -2.85 -10.26 -6.47
C ARG A 73 -3.10 -11.36 -5.44
N HIS A 74 -2.59 -11.19 -4.22
CA HIS A 74 -2.59 -12.27 -3.22
C HIS A 74 -3.73 -12.18 -2.21
N ALA A 75 -4.19 -10.98 -1.83
CA ALA A 75 -5.12 -10.80 -0.72
C ALA A 75 -6.47 -11.50 -0.90
N ALA A 76 -6.95 -11.64 -2.14
CA ALA A 76 -8.24 -12.22 -2.47
C ALA A 76 -8.15 -13.46 -3.39
N GLY A 77 -6.95 -14.01 -3.55
CA GLY A 77 -6.70 -15.16 -4.44
C GLY A 77 -6.88 -14.85 -5.93
N ASN A 78 -7.06 -15.92 -6.71
CA ASN A 78 -7.10 -15.89 -8.18
C ASN A 78 -8.51 -15.67 -8.76
N ASP A 79 -9.54 -15.55 -7.92
CA ASP A 79 -10.91 -15.31 -8.37
C ASP A 79 -11.12 -13.83 -8.79
N TRP A 80 -12.16 -13.61 -9.60
CA TRP A 80 -12.59 -12.28 -10.00
C TRP A 80 -13.11 -11.49 -8.80
N LYS A 81 -12.73 -10.22 -8.73
CA LYS A 81 -13.01 -9.35 -7.59
C LYS A 81 -13.19 -7.89 -8.01
N VAL A 82 -13.95 -7.16 -7.20
CA VAL A 82 -14.03 -5.70 -7.26
C VAL A 82 -12.96 -5.10 -6.35
N LEU A 83 -12.22 -4.10 -6.84
CA LEU A 83 -11.30 -3.33 -5.99
C LEU A 83 -12.04 -2.10 -5.47
N VAL A 84 -12.19 -1.99 -4.16
CA VAL A 84 -12.82 -0.85 -3.49
C VAL A 84 -11.74 -0.01 -2.80
N VAL A 85 -11.71 1.28 -3.10
CA VAL A 85 -10.70 2.23 -2.60
C VAL A 85 -11.35 3.46 -1.96
N ASP A 86 -10.65 4.15 -1.08
CA ASP A 86 -11.01 5.52 -0.68
C ASP A 86 -10.25 6.56 -1.51
N GLU A 87 -10.63 7.83 -1.39
CA GLU A 87 -10.01 8.95 -2.10
C GLU A 87 -8.49 9.06 -1.87
N LYS A 88 -8.00 8.82 -0.65
CA LYS A 88 -6.57 8.90 -0.33
C LYS A 88 -5.81 7.72 -0.92
N SER A 89 -6.35 6.51 -0.78
CA SER A 89 -5.75 5.29 -1.34
C SER A 89 -5.81 5.25 -2.86
N LYS A 90 -6.86 5.83 -3.47
CA LYS A 90 -6.94 6.01 -4.92
C LYS A 90 -5.81 6.90 -5.43
N LYS A 91 -5.57 8.05 -4.79
CA LYS A 91 -4.44 8.93 -5.13
C LYS A 91 -3.09 8.23 -4.98
N LEU A 92 -2.97 7.28 -4.05
CA LEU A 92 -1.76 6.48 -3.87
C LEU A 92 -1.58 5.49 -5.02
N LEU A 93 -2.65 4.78 -5.39
CA LEU A 93 -2.67 3.88 -6.54
C LEU A 93 -2.36 4.62 -7.83
N ASP A 94 -3.07 5.69 -8.13
CA ASP A 94 -2.90 6.48 -9.37
C ASP A 94 -1.47 7.06 -9.48
N ASN A 95 -0.75 7.21 -8.35
CA ASN A 95 0.63 7.69 -8.33
C ASN A 95 1.67 6.57 -8.53
N THR A 96 1.34 5.32 -8.21
CA THR A 96 2.30 4.20 -8.11
C THR A 96 2.04 3.07 -9.10
N VAL A 97 0.80 2.86 -9.52
CA VAL A 97 0.38 1.71 -10.32
C VAL A 97 -0.49 2.20 -11.48
N LYS A 98 -0.30 1.61 -12.68
CA LYS A 98 -1.20 1.87 -13.81
C LYS A 98 -2.49 1.09 -13.64
N GLU A 99 -3.61 1.68 -14.03
CA GLU A 99 -4.92 1.03 -13.93
C GLU A 99 -4.97 -0.29 -14.72
N ASP A 100 -4.35 -0.36 -15.90
CA ASP A 100 -4.25 -1.61 -16.68
C ASP A 100 -3.58 -2.75 -15.89
N ASP A 101 -2.52 -2.43 -15.13
CA ASP A 101 -1.83 -3.43 -14.31
C ASP A 101 -2.72 -3.93 -13.17
N ILE A 102 -3.61 -3.08 -12.64
CA ILE A 102 -4.61 -3.46 -11.63
C ILE A 102 -5.64 -4.42 -12.25
N LEU A 103 -6.21 -4.04 -13.39
CA LEU A 103 -7.25 -4.84 -14.07
C LEU A 103 -6.74 -6.23 -14.50
N ASN A 104 -5.46 -6.32 -14.88
CA ASN A 104 -4.80 -7.59 -15.23
C ASN A 104 -4.66 -8.58 -14.05
N ASN A 105 -4.94 -8.17 -12.81
CA ASN A 105 -4.89 -9.02 -11.61
C ASN A 105 -6.28 -9.54 -11.16
N ASN A 106 -7.12 -9.90 -12.13
CA ASN A 106 -8.49 -10.41 -11.93
C ASN A 106 -9.39 -9.38 -11.23
N VAL A 107 -9.16 -8.09 -11.49
CA VAL A 107 -10.00 -7.00 -10.98
C VAL A 107 -10.97 -6.58 -12.08
N THR A 108 -12.27 -6.62 -11.81
CA THR A 108 -13.29 -6.25 -12.80
C THR A 108 -13.41 -4.74 -12.96
N ASN A 109 -13.37 -4.01 -11.86
CA ASN A 109 -13.52 -2.58 -11.79
C ASN A 109 -12.96 -2.03 -10.47
N VAL A 110 -12.57 -0.76 -10.50
CA VAL A 110 -12.15 0.01 -9.32
C VAL A 110 -13.29 0.93 -8.91
N GLU A 111 -13.75 0.81 -7.67
CA GLU A 111 -14.87 1.57 -7.13
C GLU A 111 -14.43 2.38 -5.90
N GLN A 112 -15.08 3.52 -5.64
CA GLN A 112 -14.79 4.35 -4.47
C GLN A 112 -15.80 4.14 -3.35
N ILE A 113 -15.31 3.94 -2.12
CA ILE A 113 -16.14 3.55 -0.98
C ILE A 113 -17.15 4.64 -0.57
N GLU A 114 -16.78 5.90 -0.78
CA GLU A 114 -17.55 7.10 -0.44
C GLU A 114 -18.72 7.34 -1.41
N HIS A 115 -18.63 6.76 -2.62
CA HIS A 115 -19.66 6.89 -3.64
C HIS A 115 -20.73 5.81 -3.51
N ARG A 116 -21.95 6.12 -3.98
CA ARG A 116 -23.04 5.15 -4.06
C ARG A 116 -22.73 4.11 -5.12
N ARG A 117 -22.80 2.84 -4.73
CA ARG A 117 -22.50 1.67 -5.57
C ARG A 117 -23.66 0.67 -5.53
N PRO A 118 -23.97 -0.05 -6.63
CA PRO A 118 -24.93 -1.14 -6.61
C PRO A 118 -24.37 -2.32 -5.79
N PRO A 119 -25.20 -3.04 -5.02
CA PRO A 119 -24.75 -4.28 -4.38
C PRO A 119 -24.48 -5.37 -5.43
N ASN A 120 -23.45 -6.18 -5.22
CA ASN A 120 -23.08 -7.29 -6.07
C ASN A 120 -22.71 -8.52 -5.20
N HIS A 121 -23.74 -9.28 -4.82
CA HIS A 121 -23.61 -10.39 -3.88
C HIS A 121 -22.90 -11.63 -4.45
N ASP A 122 -22.65 -11.69 -5.76
CA ASP A 122 -22.00 -12.83 -6.42
C ASP A 122 -20.47 -12.66 -6.51
N MET A 123 -19.98 -11.43 -6.34
CA MET A 123 -18.58 -11.07 -6.50
C MET A 123 -17.89 -10.85 -5.15
N ASP A 124 -16.61 -11.19 -5.08
CA ASP A 124 -15.77 -10.86 -3.92
C ASP A 124 -15.22 -9.43 -4.05
N ALA A 125 -14.96 -8.77 -2.92
CA ALA A 125 -14.40 -7.43 -2.90
C ALA A 125 -13.10 -7.36 -2.12
N LEU A 126 -12.10 -6.74 -2.73
CA LEU A 126 -10.86 -6.33 -2.09
C LEU A 126 -10.93 -4.84 -1.77
N TYR A 127 -10.91 -4.52 -0.48
CA TYR A 127 -10.89 -3.16 0.03
C TYR A 127 -9.44 -2.73 0.28
N PHE A 128 -8.97 -1.73 -0.45
CA PHE A 128 -7.67 -1.10 -0.24
C PHE A 128 -7.89 0.30 0.31
N LEU A 129 -7.80 0.43 1.65
CA LEU A 129 -8.36 1.56 2.39
C LEU A 129 -7.33 2.26 3.28
N SER A 130 -7.52 3.56 3.46
CA SER A 130 -6.79 4.35 4.45
C SER A 130 -7.44 4.25 5.84
N PRO A 131 -6.65 4.27 6.93
CA PRO A 131 -7.15 4.10 8.30
C PRO A 131 -7.83 5.38 8.85
N GLN A 132 -8.76 5.94 8.08
CA GLN A 132 -9.50 7.14 8.45
C GLN A 132 -10.83 6.77 9.15
N PRO A 133 -11.25 7.51 10.19
CA PRO A 133 -12.48 7.18 10.93
C PRO A 133 -13.73 7.06 10.06
N HIS A 134 -13.93 7.99 9.13
CA HIS A 134 -15.09 7.98 8.23
C HIS A 134 -15.05 6.82 7.22
N ILE A 135 -13.85 6.36 6.82
CA ILE A 135 -13.70 5.21 5.92
C ILE A 135 -14.06 3.91 6.64
N ILE A 136 -13.74 3.80 7.93
CA ILE A 136 -14.17 2.69 8.76
C ILE A 136 -15.71 2.69 8.90
N ASP A 137 -16.33 3.85 9.06
CA ASP A 137 -17.79 3.96 9.09
C ASP A 137 -18.42 3.47 7.77
N CYS A 138 -17.84 3.86 6.63
CA CYS A 138 -18.26 3.39 5.32
C CYS A 138 -18.10 1.87 5.16
N LEU A 139 -16.97 1.31 5.60
CA LEU A 139 -16.73 -0.14 5.57
C LEU A 139 -17.75 -0.91 6.41
N MET A 140 -18.02 -0.43 7.63
CA MET A 140 -19.03 -1.01 8.51
C MET A 140 -20.43 -0.98 7.88
N ALA A 141 -20.79 0.12 7.23
CA ALA A 141 -22.07 0.26 6.54
C ALA A 141 -22.22 -0.65 5.30
N ASP A 142 -21.11 -0.99 4.65
CA ASP A 142 -21.07 -1.96 3.54
C ASP A 142 -21.21 -3.39 4.02
N LEU A 143 -20.59 -3.73 5.16
CA LEU A 143 -20.74 -5.01 5.83
C LEU A 143 -22.18 -5.23 6.30
N GLU A 144 -22.80 -4.25 6.95
CA GLU A 144 -24.20 -4.33 7.38
C GLU A 144 -25.17 -4.57 6.22
N ARG A 145 -24.85 -4.04 5.03
CA ARG A 145 -25.66 -4.23 3.81
C ARG A 145 -25.27 -5.48 3.02
N VAL A 146 -24.23 -6.19 3.45
CA VAL A 146 -23.67 -7.38 2.78
C VAL A 146 -23.47 -7.12 1.29
N ARG A 147 -22.82 -6.01 0.92
CA ARG A 147 -22.74 -5.58 -0.49
C ARG A 147 -22.09 -6.59 -1.43
N TYR A 148 -21.15 -7.38 -0.92
CA TYR A 148 -20.37 -8.34 -1.66
C TYR A 148 -20.40 -9.70 -0.96
N ARG A 149 -19.97 -10.74 -1.67
CA ARG A 149 -19.96 -12.12 -1.16
C ARG A 149 -18.95 -12.33 -0.04
N LYS A 150 -17.72 -11.83 -0.23
CA LYS A 150 -16.60 -11.89 0.72
C LYS A 150 -15.86 -10.56 0.72
N PHE A 151 -15.29 -10.23 1.88
CA PHE A 151 -14.57 -8.99 2.11
C PHE A 151 -13.11 -9.31 2.44
N PHE A 152 -12.20 -8.80 1.64
CA PHE A 152 -10.76 -8.81 1.90
C PHE A 152 -10.32 -7.38 2.16
N VAL A 153 -9.65 -7.10 3.27
CA VAL A 153 -9.29 -5.73 3.63
C VAL A 153 -7.79 -5.58 3.72
N VAL A 154 -7.27 -4.54 3.08
CA VAL A 154 -5.86 -4.16 3.09
C VAL A 154 -5.79 -2.68 3.48
N TRP A 155 -5.20 -2.41 4.63
CA TRP A 155 -5.01 -1.06 5.14
C TRP A 155 -3.69 -0.48 4.62
N THR A 156 -3.72 0.77 4.17
CA THR A 156 -2.51 1.48 3.72
C THR A 156 -1.57 1.78 4.89
N ALA A 157 -2.08 1.99 6.10
CA ALA A 157 -1.30 2.20 7.31
C ALA A 157 -1.96 1.54 8.53
N ILE A 158 -1.21 1.50 9.63
CA ILE A 158 -1.64 0.93 10.91
C ILE A 158 -2.92 1.65 11.41
N LEU A 159 -3.95 0.85 11.68
CA LEU A 159 -5.15 1.31 12.37
C LEU A 159 -4.84 1.73 13.81
N GLU A 160 -5.48 2.79 14.28
CA GLU A 160 -5.39 3.16 15.69
C GLU A 160 -6.00 2.06 16.58
N PRO A 161 -5.51 1.89 17.83
CA PRO A 161 -6.01 0.85 18.72
C PRO A 161 -7.53 0.91 18.94
N GLN A 162 -8.11 2.12 18.99
CA GLN A 162 -9.56 2.30 19.16
C GLN A 162 -10.33 1.84 17.92
N GLN A 163 -9.85 2.19 16.73
CA GLN A 163 -10.42 1.78 15.44
C GLN A 163 -10.38 0.26 15.27
N ARG A 164 -9.21 -0.35 15.56
CA ARG A 164 -9.03 -1.81 15.49
C ARG A 164 -9.93 -2.52 16.49
N ALA A 165 -9.98 -2.07 17.74
CA ALA A 165 -10.86 -2.66 18.76
C ALA A 165 -12.34 -2.57 18.36
N ARG A 166 -12.76 -1.50 17.67
CA ARG A 166 -14.12 -1.36 17.16
C ARG A 166 -14.44 -2.38 16.07
N LEU A 167 -13.53 -2.59 15.11
CA LEU A 167 -13.66 -3.63 14.08
C LEU A 167 -13.71 -5.02 14.71
N ASP A 168 -12.78 -5.32 15.62
CA ASP A 168 -12.67 -6.62 16.26
C ASP A 168 -13.88 -6.96 17.13
N ARG A 169 -14.61 -5.98 17.66
CA ARG A 169 -15.85 -6.20 18.44
C ARG A 169 -17.07 -6.52 17.58
N SER A 170 -17.04 -6.17 16.30
CA SER A 170 -18.18 -6.41 15.41
C SER A 170 -18.24 -7.87 15.00
N GLN A 171 -19.36 -8.53 15.30
CA GLN A 171 -19.58 -9.92 14.89
C GLN A 171 -19.62 -10.05 13.36
N MET A 172 -20.25 -9.09 12.67
CA MET A 172 -20.33 -9.04 11.21
C MET A 172 -18.95 -8.99 10.56
N VAL A 173 -18.02 -8.22 11.15
CA VAL A 173 -16.63 -8.14 10.66
C VAL A 173 -15.97 -9.52 10.73
N ARG A 174 -16.11 -10.23 11.85
CA ARG A 174 -15.51 -11.56 12.04
C ARG A 174 -16.07 -12.61 11.09
N ASP A 175 -17.35 -12.50 10.76
CA ASP A 175 -18.04 -13.51 9.93
C ASP A 175 -17.83 -13.27 8.43
N MET A 176 -17.70 -12.01 8.00
CA MET A 176 -17.64 -11.64 6.57
C MET A 176 -16.25 -11.25 6.06
N ILE A 177 -15.37 -10.72 6.92
CA ILE A 177 -14.01 -10.39 6.52
C ILE A 177 -13.16 -11.65 6.56
N VAL A 178 -12.74 -12.10 5.37
CA VAL A 178 -11.93 -13.31 5.22
C VAL A 178 -10.47 -13.05 5.60
N SER A 179 -9.96 -11.87 5.26
CA SER A 179 -8.60 -11.48 5.66
C SER A 179 -8.47 -9.98 5.83
N MET A 180 -7.58 -9.57 6.74
CA MET A 180 -7.27 -8.17 7.01
C MET A 180 -5.76 -7.99 7.16
N HIS A 181 -5.15 -7.20 6.29
CA HIS A 181 -3.70 -6.96 6.26
C HIS A 181 -3.38 -5.47 6.35
N THR A 182 -2.14 -5.14 6.69
CA THR A 182 -1.64 -3.75 6.72
C THR A 182 -0.30 -3.68 6.01
N LEU A 183 -0.17 -2.76 5.04
CA LEU A 183 1.02 -2.66 4.20
C LEU A 183 2.02 -1.57 4.63
N ASN A 184 1.59 -0.59 5.43
CA ASN A 184 2.40 0.56 5.86
C ASN A 184 3.01 1.36 4.68
N VAL A 185 2.19 1.63 3.66
CA VAL A 185 2.53 2.41 2.47
C VAL A 185 1.76 3.74 2.45
N ASP A 186 1.89 4.56 3.49
CA ASP A 186 1.19 5.86 3.59
C ASP A 186 2.10 7.06 3.24
N PHE A 187 2.77 6.96 2.09
CA PHE A 187 3.59 8.02 1.53
C PHE A 187 3.50 8.05 0.02
N TYR A 188 3.74 9.22 -0.58
CA TYR A 188 3.69 9.42 -2.01
C TYR A 188 5.10 9.59 -2.55
N PRO A 189 5.65 8.60 -3.28
CA PRO A 189 6.94 8.76 -3.95
C PRO A 189 6.82 9.85 -5.03
N ARG A 190 7.67 10.87 -4.94
CA ARG A 190 7.80 11.94 -5.95
C ARG A 190 9.00 11.68 -6.85
N GLU A 191 10.12 11.32 -6.23
CA GLU A 191 11.39 11.02 -6.86
C GLU A 191 12.07 9.86 -6.10
N SER A 192 13.30 9.52 -6.48
CA SER A 192 14.04 8.38 -5.93
C SER A 192 14.22 8.35 -4.44
N ARG A 193 14.49 9.52 -3.88
CA ARG A 193 14.81 9.73 -2.48
C ARG A 193 13.89 10.77 -1.86
N VAL A 194 12.80 11.08 -2.56
CA VAL A 194 11.84 12.10 -2.14
C VAL A 194 10.48 11.46 -2.07
N ALA A 195 10.03 11.22 -0.84
CA ALA A 195 8.65 10.90 -0.53
C ALA A 195 8.00 12.13 0.11
N THR A 196 6.68 12.26 -0.08
CA THR A 196 5.89 13.27 0.61
C THR A 196 4.67 12.62 1.25
N PHE A 197 4.28 13.08 2.44
CA PHE A 197 3.05 12.63 3.10
C PHE A 197 1.81 13.42 2.67
N ARG A 198 2.00 14.49 1.86
CA ARG A 198 0.93 15.41 1.41
C ARG A 198 0.04 15.91 2.56
N ASP A 199 0.64 16.25 3.69
CA ASP A 199 -0.06 16.76 4.87
C ASP A 199 0.21 18.28 5.04
N PRO A 200 -0.70 19.15 4.55
CA PRO A 200 -0.54 20.59 4.66
C PRO A 200 -0.69 21.11 6.11
N TYR A 201 -1.30 20.33 7.01
CA TYR A 201 -1.50 20.72 8.40
C TYR A 201 -0.29 20.42 9.29
N SER A 202 0.64 19.62 8.80
CA SER A 202 1.85 19.26 9.53
C SER A 202 2.69 20.49 9.92
N PHE A 203 2.86 21.45 9.01
CA PHE A 203 3.62 22.66 9.28
C PHE A 203 3.03 23.51 10.43
N PRO A 204 1.75 23.93 10.40
CA PRO A 204 1.19 24.69 11.51
C PRO A 204 1.14 23.90 12.81
N ILE A 205 0.93 22.58 12.80
CA ILE A 205 0.96 21.78 14.03
C ILE A 205 2.35 21.81 14.68
N LEU A 206 3.41 21.70 13.88
CA LEU A 206 4.78 21.63 14.38
C LEU A 206 5.34 22.97 14.85
N PHE A 207 4.92 24.08 14.23
CA PHE A 207 5.58 25.39 14.42
C PHE A 207 4.68 26.49 15.01
N HIS A 208 3.36 26.28 15.10
CA HIS A 208 2.47 27.26 15.71
C HIS A 208 2.41 27.06 17.24
N PRO A 209 2.63 28.10 18.07
CA PRO A 209 2.73 27.94 19.53
C PRO A 209 1.45 27.42 20.19
N ALA A 210 0.28 27.68 19.59
CA ALA A 210 -1.00 27.15 20.08
C ALA A 210 -1.17 25.64 19.91
N CYS A 211 -0.31 24.98 19.11
CA CYS A 211 -0.41 23.56 18.79
C CYS A 211 0.60 22.69 19.55
N ASN A 212 1.34 23.24 20.53
CA ASN A 212 2.40 22.52 21.25
C ASN A 212 1.94 21.20 21.91
N ASN A 213 0.67 21.13 22.31
CA ASN A 213 0.06 19.92 22.87
C ASN A 213 -0.14 18.80 21.83
N LEU A 214 -0.23 19.14 20.54
CA LEU A 214 -0.45 18.20 19.44
C LEU A 214 0.85 17.68 18.81
N VAL A 215 1.98 18.39 19.02
CA VAL A 215 3.28 18.10 18.38
C VAL A 215 3.74 16.66 18.64
N ARG A 216 3.62 16.18 19.87
CA ARG A 216 4.10 14.83 20.25
C ARG A 216 3.34 13.74 19.50
N GLU A 217 2.02 13.84 19.47
CA GLU A 217 1.15 12.89 18.78
C GLU A 217 1.43 12.93 17.28
N HIS A 218 1.45 14.13 16.71
CA HIS A 218 1.72 14.34 15.29
C HIS A 218 3.08 13.79 14.83
N LEU A 219 4.15 13.97 15.62
CA LEU A 219 5.46 13.36 15.32
C LEU A 219 5.40 11.84 15.39
N GLY A 220 4.64 11.28 16.34
CA GLY A 220 4.40 9.84 16.42
C GLY A 220 3.67 9.30 15.17
N ASP A 221 2.72 10.06 14.63
CA ASP A 221 1.99 9.71 13.42
C ASP A 221 2.89 9.75 12.19
N LEU A 222 3.73 10.79 12.07
CA LEU A 222 4.70 10.91 10.99
C LEU A 222 5.75 9.79 11.04
N ALA A 223 6.25 9.45 12.23
CA ALA A 223 7.22 8.39 12.41
C ALA A 223 6.69 7.01 12.01
N ARG A 224 5.37 6.78 12.10
CA ARG A 224 4.74 5.51 11.70
C ARG A 224 4.54 5.36 10.19
N LYS A 225 4.70 6.44 9.41
CA LYS A 225 4.52 6.43 7.95
C LYS A 225 5.77 5.97 7.18
N VAL A 226 6.89 5.74 7.87
CA VAL A 226 8.22 5.45 7.29
C VAL A 226 8.88 4.26 7.97
#